data_AF-A0A0C1ZDY0-F1
#
_entry.id   AF-A0A0C1ZDY0-F1
#
_cell.length_a   1.000
_cell.length_b   1.000
_cell.length_c   1.000
_cell.angle_alpha   90.00
_cell.angle_beta   90.00
_cell.angle_gamma   90.00
#
_symmetry.space_group_name_H-M   'P 1'
#
loop_
_entity.id
_entity.type
_entity.pdbx_description
1 polymer ?
#
loop_
_entity_poly.entity_id
_entity_poly.type
_entity_poly.pdbx_seq_one_letter_code
_entity_poly.pdbx_strand_id
1 'polypeptide(L)'
;MTESLTMSNELTQPAKTPLIHKIAVVLGMMTLMGGTLTGVMTYMNVGYSDSFFSDWLRSFLMAIVVLMPTGMVMMTLMTKLVGKLFSRASEKQKNLVVGVFMALIMESVMAFITAANNIGFEDVSVFGSAWLKGLFAALPVAMVLMTITSMTIKPKIERFLKSE
;
A
#
# COMPACT_ATOMS: atom_id res chain seq x y z
N MET A 1 23.61 4.74 62.37
CA MET A 1 24.08 4.76 60.96
C MET A 1 23.52 3.52 60.28
N THR A 2 22.25 3.54 59.88
CA THR A 2 21.58 2.51 59.05
C THR A 2 20.13 2.94 58.86
N GLU A 3 19.86 3.75 57.84
CA GLU A 3 18.50 3.98 57.34
C GLU A 3 18.61 4.48 55.89
N SER A 4 19.03 3.58 54.99
CA SER A 4 19.15 3.86 53.55
C SER A 4 18.54 2.74 52.71
N LEU A 5 17.35 2.23 53.06
CA LEU A 5 16.77 1.07 52.36
C LEU A 5 15.26 1.15 52.08
N THR A 6 14.68 2.36 51.97
CA THR A 6 13.28 2.52 51.57
C THR A 6 13.07 3.62 50.52
N MET A 7 13.93 3.67 49.49
CA MET A 7 13.49 4.24 48.20
C MET A 7 12.98 3.11 47.32
N SER A 8 11.75 2.75 47.64
CA SER A 8 10.70 2.23 46.77
C SER A 8 11.09 2.13 45.30
N ASN A 9 11.20 0.87 44.91
CA ASN A 9 11.32 0.34 43.57
C ASN A 9 10.06 0.64 42.73
N GLU A 10 9.70 1.92 42.54
CA GLU A 10 8.70 2.33 41.55
C GLU A 10 9.33 2.29 40.16
N LEU A 11 9.65 1.08 39.71
CA LEU A 11 9.87 0.79 38.31
C LEU A 11 8.54 1.03 37.60
N THR A 12 8.41 2.23 37.02
CA THR A 12 7.34 2.62 36.10
C THR A 12 7.07 1.46 35.15
N GLN A 13 5.94 0.76 35.35
CA GLN A 13 5.55 -0.28 34.40
C GLN A 13 5.38 0.40 33.03
N PRO A 14 5.95 -0.17 31.95
CA PRO A 14 5.77 0.40 30.62
C PRO A 14 4.27 0.49 30.33
N ALA A 15 3.79 1.70 30.09
CA ALA A 15 2.38 1.95 29.82
C ALA A 15 1.96 1.22 28.54
N LYS A 16 0.96 0.34 28.66
CA LYS A 16 0.42 -0.46 27.57
C LYS A 16 0.02 0.43 26.39
N THR A 17 0.54 0.17 25.21
CA THR A 17 0.21 0.96 24.01
C THR A 17 -1.27 0.78 23.63
N PRO A 18 -2.11 1.84 23.64
CA PRO A 18 -3.54 1.69 23.40
C PRO A 18 -3.84 1.25 21.96
N LEU A 19 -4.85 0.39 21.78
CA LEU A 19 -5.23 -0.17 20.47
C LEU A 19 -5.50 0.90 19.40
N ILE A 20 -6.04 2.06 19.78
CA ILE A 20 -6.32 3.16 18.86
C ILE A 20 -5.06 3.66 18.14
N HIS A 21 -3.91 3.70 18.83
CA HIS A 21 -2.65 4.12 18.21
C HIS A 21 -2.15 3.08 17.22
N LYS A 22 -2.35 1.78 17.51
CA LYS A 22 -2.00 0.67 16.62
C LYS A 22 -2.82 0.75 15.32
N ILE A 23 -4.12 0.96 15.43
CA ILE A 23 -5.02 1.13 14.29
C ILE A 23 -4.64 2.40 13.50
N ALA A 24 -4.42 3.52 14.17
CA ALA A 24 -4.05 4.79 13.54
C ALA A 24 -2.74 4.68 12.73
N VAL A 25 -1.74 3.98 13.25
CA VAL A 25 -0.46 3.75 12.54
C VAL A 25 -0.66 2.92 11.27
N VAL A 26 -1.46 1.85 11.33
CA VAL A 26 -1.75 1.01 10.16
C VAL A 26 -2.52 1.80 9.11
N LEU A 27 -3.58 2.51 9.51
CA LEU A 27 -4.37 3.34 8.60
C LEU A 27 -3.53 4.48 7.99
N GLY A 28 -2.66 5.10 8.79
CA GLY A 28 -1.74 6.14 8.33
C GLY A 28 -0.77 5.60 7.28
N MET A 29 -0.21 4.41 7.48
CA MET A 29 0.67 3.77 6.48
C MET A 29 -0.08 3.47 5.18
N MET A 30 -1.28 2.89 5.27
CA MET A 30 -2.09 2.57 4.09
C MET A 30 -2.49 3.84 3.33
N THR A 31 -2.82 4.92 4.05
CA THR A 31 -3.16 6.22 3.48
C THR A 31 -1.95 6.87 2.82
N LEU A 32 -0.78 6.82 3.46
CA LEU A 32 0.45 7.35 2.88
C LEU A 32 0.78 6.63 1.56
N MET A 33 0.75 5.29 1.56
CA MET A 33 1.07 4.50 0.37
C MET A 33 0.04 4.70 -0.74
N GLY A 34 -1.23 4.40 -0.47
CA GLY A 34 -2.29 4.50 -1.47
C GLY A 34 -2.53 5.94 -1.92
N GLY A 35 -2.49 6.90 -0.99
CA GLY A 35 -2.70 8.32 -1.26
C GLY A 35 -1.59 8.91 -2.14
N THR A 36 -0.33 8.55 -1.89
CA THR A 36 0.79 9.02 -2.73
C THR A 36 0.67 8.47 -4.16
N LEU A 37 0.42 7.16 -4.31
CA LEU A 37 0.32 6.53 -5.62
C LEU A 37 -0.86 7.06 -6.43
N THR A 38 -2.06 7.08 -5.85
CA THR A 38 -3.26 7.66 -6.49
C THR A 38 -3.12 9.16 -6.74
N GLY A 39 -2.38 9.88 -5.89
CA GLY A 39 -2.08 11.30 -6.07
C GLY A 39 -1.20 11.56 -7.28
N VAL A 40 -0.12 10.79 -7.43
CA VAL A 40 0.74 10.86 -8.62
C VAL A 40 -0.06 10.52 -9.88
N MET A 41 -0.83 9.43 -9.86
CA MET A 41 -1.67 9.04 -11.00
C MET A 41 -2.69 10.14 -11.36
N THR A 42 -3.33 10.73 -10.36
CA THR A 42 -4.30 11.82 -10.56
C THR A 42 -3.62 13.03 -11.17
N TYR A 43 -2.45 13.42 -10.66
CA TYR A 43 -1.67 14.54 -11.18
C TYR A 43 -1.30 14.32 -12.64
N MET A 44 -0.97 13.08 -13.03
CA MET A 44 -0.66 12.76 -14.42
C MET A 44 -1.86 12.85 -15.36
N ASN A 45 -3.08 12.67 -14.84
CA ASN A 45 -4.31 12.73 -15.61
C ASN A 45 -4.85 14.16 -15.76
N VAL A 46 -4.94 14.91 -14.65
CA VAL A 46 -5.62 16.22 -14.61
C VAL A 46 -4.70 17.40 -14.26
N GLY A 47 -3.43 17.14 -13.92
CA GLY A 47 -2.50 18.18 -13.45
C GLY A 47 -2.88 18.73 -12.08
N TYR A 48 -2.35 19.91 -11.73
CA TYR A 48 -2.81 20.67 -10.57
C TYR A 48 -3.97 21.58 -10.99
N SER A 49 -5.17 21.03 -10.95
CA SER A 49 -6.43 21.69 -11.31
C SER A 49 -7.31 21.94 -10.08
N ASP A 50 -8.38 22.72 -10.25
CA ASP A 50 -9.39 22.94 -9.19
C ASP A 50 -10.08 21.63 -8.78
N SER A 51 -10.18 20.64 -9.68
CA SER A 51 -10.77 19.33 -9.42
C SER A 51 -9.79 18.30 -8.84
N PHE A 52 -8.49 18.61 -8.82
CA PHE A 52 -7.44 17.65 -8.45
C PHE A 52 -7.73 16.95 -7.12
N PHE A 53 -8.08 17.71 -6.08
CA PHE A 53 -8.30 17.15 -4.75
C PHE A 53 -9.53 16.25 -4.68
N SER A 54 -10.63 16.63 -5.35
CA SER A 54 -11.84 15.79 -5.41
C SER A 54 -11.60 14.51 -6.21
N ASP A 55 -10.88 14.61 -7.32
CA ASP A 55 -10.58 13.49 -8.22
C ASP A 55 -9.61 12.50 -7.56
N TRP A 56 -8.60 13.05 -6.88
CA TRP A 56 -7.65 12.29 -6.07
C TRP A 56 -8.35 11.54 -4.94
N LEU A 57 -9.14 12.25 -4.12
CA LEU A 57 -9.81 11.63 -2.96
C LEU A 57 -10.79 10.55 -3.40
N ARG A 58 -11.56 10.81 -4.47
CA ARG A 58 -12.48 9.81 -5.04
C ARG A 58 -11.72 8.59 -5.56
N SER A 59 -10.63 8.79 -6.28
CA SER A 59 -9.79 7.69 -6.78
C SER A 59 -9.15 6.90 -5.64
N PHE A 60 -8.68 7.56 -4.59
CA PHE A 60 -8.14 6.93 -3.39
C PHE A 60 -9.18 6.07 -2.67
N LEU A 61 -10.38 6.60 -2.43
CA LEU A 61 -11.46 5.87 -1.77
C LEU A 61 -11.93 4.67 -2.59
N MET A 62 -12.08 4.84 -3.92
CA MET A 62 -12.41 3.71 -4.80
C MET A 62 -11.30 2.65 -4.81
N ALA A 63 -10.03 3.07 -4.82
CA ALA A 63 -8.91 2.15 -4.77
C ALA A 63 -8.95 1.30 -3.49
N ILE A 64 -9.24 1.87 -2.32
CA ILE A 64 -9.38 1.10 -1.07
C ILE A 64 -10.44 0.00 -1.20
N VAL A 65 -11.61 0.35 -1.72
CA VAL A 65 -12.75 -0.58 -1.82
C VAL A 65 -12.50 -1.67 -2.86
N VAL A 66 -11.85 -1.35 -3.98
CA VAL A 66 -11.63 -2.31 -5.07
C VAL A 66 -10.39 -3.18 -4.87
N LEU A 67 -9.32 -2.64 -4.26
CA LEU A 67 -8.07 -3.38 -4.10
C LEU A 67 -8.18 -4.51 -3.08
N MET A 68 -9.04 -4.39 -2.07
CA MET A 68 -9.27 -5.45 -1.09
C MET A 68 -9.81 -6.75 -1.73
N PRO A 69 -10.96 -6.75 -2.44
CA PRO A 69 -11.46 -7.96 -3.11
C PRO A 69 -10.54 -8.40 -4.25
N THR A 70 -10.03 -7.45 -5.04
CA THR A 70 -9.14 -7.77 -6.18
C THR A 70 -7.86 -8.44 -5.70
N GLY A 71 -7.25 -7.95 -4.62
CA GLY A 71 -6.03 -8.53 -4.06
C GLY A 71 -6.24 -9.97 -3.61
N MET A 72 -7.36 -10.29 -2.96
CA MET A 72 -7.65 -11.66 -2.53
C MET A 72 -7.85 -12.63 -3.71
N VAL A 73 -8.63 -12.19 -4.71
CA VAL A 73 -8.89 -12.99 -5.92
C VAL A 73 -7.58 -13.23 -6.67
N MET A 74 -6.82 -12.16 -6.92
CA MET A 74 -5.57 -12.23 -7.67
C MET A 74 -4.51 -13.06 -6.95
N MET A 75 -4.39 -12.95 -5.62
CA MET A 75 -3.47 -13.77 -4.85
C MET A 75 -3.74 -15.26 -5.07
N THR A 76 -5.01 -15.66 -4.94
CA THR A 76 -5.41 -17.07 -5.11
C THR A 76 -5.15 -17.55 -6.54
N LEU A 77 -5.51 -16.75 -7.54
CA LEU A 77 -5.32 -17.09 -8.95
C LEU A 77 -3.82 -17.19 -9.29
N MET A 78 -3.02 -16.20 -8.91
CA MET A 78 -1.58 -16.17 -9.20
C MET A 78 -0.84 -17.31 -8.53
N THR A 79 -1.12 -17.62 -7.26
CA THR A 79 -0.49 -18.75 -6.57
C THR A 79 -0.82 -20.07 -7.27
N LYS A 80 -2.07 -20.28 -7.69
CA LYS A 80 -2.46 -21.51 -8.44
C LYS A 80 -1.81 -21.57 -9.81
N LEU A 81 -1.82 -20.47 -10.57
CA LEU A 81 -1.25 -20.42 -11.91
C LEU A 81 0.27 -20.62 -11.88
N VAL A 82 0.98 -19.92 -11.00
CA VAL A 82 2.43 -20.08 -10.84
C VAL A 82 2.78 -21.48 -10.34
N GLY A 83 2.02 -22.03 -9.39
CA GLY A 83 2.21 -23.41 -8.94
C GLY A 83 2.04 -24.45 -10.05
N LYS A 84 1.12 -24.21 -10.99
CA LYS A 84 0.89 -25.09 -12.15
C LYS A 84 1.95 -24.92 -13.24
N LEU A 85 2.27 -23.69 -13.63
CA LEU A 85 3.21 -23.36 -14.71
C LEU A 85 4.67 -23.60 -14.31
N PHE A 86 5.04 -23.28 -13.07
CA PHE A 86 6.39 -23.40 -12.53
C PHE A 86 6.48 -24.53 -11.50
N SER A 87 5.86 -25.67 -11.77
CA SER A 87 5.80 -26.81 -10.86
C SER A 87 7.17 -27.34 -10.42
N ARG A 88 8.20 -27.18 -11.26
CA ARG A 88 9.60 -27.56 -10.99
C ARG A 88 10.45 -26.48 -10.30
N ALA A 89 9.95 -25.26 -10.16
CA ALA A 89 10.69 -24.18 -9.51
C ALA A 89 10.64 -24.30 -7.98
N SER A 90 11.64 -23.73 -7.31
CA SER A 90 11.63 -23.66 -5.84
C SER A 90 10.56 -22.70 -5.32
N GLU A 91 10.10 -22.90 -4.09
CA GLU A 91 9.08 -22.05 -3.45
C GLU A 91 9.51 -20.58 -3.38
N LYS A 92 10.81 -20.30 -3.19
CA LYS A 92 11.34 -18.93 -3.22
C LYS A 92 11.15 -18.27 -4.58
N GLN A 93 11.41 -19.00 -5.67
CA GLN A 93 11.21 -18.50 -7.03
C GLN A 93 9.72 -18.30 -7.33
N LYS A 94 8.85 -19.24 -6.96
CA LYS A 94 7.40 -19.09 -7.12
C LYS A 94 6.87 -17.87 -6.38
N ASN A 95 7.27 -17.67 -5.12
CA ASN A 95 6.84 -16.53 -4.32
C ASN A 95 7.36 -15.20 -4.86
N LEU A 96 8.59 -15.16 -5.37
CA LEU A 96 9.12 -13.97 -6.05
C LEU A 96 8.28 -13.64 -7.29
N VAL A 97 8.00 -14.63 -8.13
CA VAL A 97 7.19 -14.46 -9.34
C VAL A 97 5.78 -13.97 -8.98
N VAL A 98 5.11 -14.62 -8.03
CA VAL A 98 3.79 -14.19 -7.53
C VAL A 98 3.84 -12.76 -7.03
N GLY A 99 4.85 -12.39 -6.23
CA GLY A 99 5.01 -11.03 -5.70
C GLY A 99 5.16 -9.97 -6.79
N VAL A 100 5.98 -10.24 -7.81
CA VAL A 100 6.17 -9.33 -8.95
C VAL A 100 4.88 -9.15 -9.75
N PHE A 101 4.21 -10.26 -10.10
CA PHE A 101 2.95 -10.19 -10.84
C PHE A 101 1.85 -9.50 -10.03
N MET A 102 1.75 -9.79 -8.74
CA MET A 102 0.80 -9.11 -7.86
C MET A 102 1.05 -7.62 -7.80
N ALA A 103 2.31 -7.17 -7.67
CA ALA A 103 2.64 -5.75 -7.68
C ALA A 103 2.20 -5.08 -9.00
N LEU A 104 2.53 -5.69 -10.15
CA LEU A 104 2.17 -5.13 -11.46
C LEU A 104 0.66 -5.08 -11.68
N ILE A 105 -0.07 -6.14 -11.34
CA ILE A 105 -1.52 -6.20 -11.55
C ILE A 105 -2.25 -5.24 -10.61
N MET A 106 -1.83 -5.19 -9.34
CA MET A 106 -2.45 -4.29 -8.36
C MET A 106 -2.23 -2.83 -8.72
N GLU A 107 -1.01 -2.47 -9.16
CA GLU A 107 -0.71 -1.11 -9.60
C GLU A 107 -1.50 -0.75 -10.87
N SER A 108 -1.63 -1.69 -11.80
CA SER A 108 -2.40 -1.52 -13.03
C SER A 108 -3.90 -1.31 -12.77
N VAL A 109 -4.48 -2.08 -11.84
CA VAL A 109 -5.88 -1.90 -11.42
C VAL A 109 -6.08 -0.53 -10.75
N MET A 110 -5.16 -0.11 -9.89
CA MET A 110 -5.22 1.21 -9.26
C MET A 110 -5.14 2.34 -10.30
N ALA A 111 -4.22 2.23 -11.26
CA ALA A 111 -4.10 3.18 -12.37
C ALA A 111 -5.35 3.21 -13.24
N PHE A 112 -5.97 2.05 -13.50
CA PHE A 112 -7.21 1.93 -14.24
C PHE A 112 -8.36 2.67 -13.54
N ILE A 113 -8.54 2.45 -12.23
CA ILE A 113 -9.58 3.13 -11.43
C ILE A 113 -9.37 4.65 -11.47
N THR A 114 -8.12 5.10 -11.35
CA THR A 114 -7.80 6.53 -11.37
C THR A 114 -8.05 7.14 -12.75
N ALA A 115 -7.71 6.45 -13.84
CA ALA A 115 -8.06 6.88 -15.19
C ALA A 115 -9.58 6.89 -15.43
N ALA A 116 -10.29 5.88 -14.93
CA ALA A 116 -11.75 5.78 -15.08
C ALA A 116 -12.47 6.90 -14.35
N ASN A 117 -11.98 7.32 -13.19
CA ASN A 117 -12.55 8.43 -12.43
C ASN A 117 -12.24 9.80 -13.04
N ASN A 118 -11.05 9.98 -13.61
CA ASN A 118 -10.58 11.30 -14.00
C ASN A 118 -10.84 11.61 -15.49
N ILE A 119 -10.77 10.60 -16.35
CA ILE A 119 -10.94 10.74 -17.81
C ILE A 119 -12.29 10.16 -18.28
N GLY A 120 -12.76 9.09 -17.64
CA GLY A 120 -13.96 8.38 -18.08
C GLY A 120 -13.71 7.51 -19.33
N PHE A 121 -14.80 7.04 -19.94
CA PHE A 121 -14.76 6.06 -21.05
C PHE A 121 -15.23 6.65 -22.39
N GLU A 122 -15.33 7.97 -22.50
CA GLU A 122 -15.82 8.64 -23.72
C GLU A 122 -14.86 8.47 -24.90
N ASP A 123 -13.55 8.58 -24.64
CA ASP A 123 -12.50 8.32 -25.62
C ASP A 123 -11.55 7.23 -25.11
N VAL A 124 -11.62 6.06 -25.74
CA VAL A 124 -10.82 4.88 -25.37
C VAL A 124 -9.32 5.11 -25.58
N SER A 125 -8.94 5.94 -26.57
CA SER A 125 -7.53 6.27 -26.83
C SER A 125 -6.97 7.15 -25.72
N VAL A 126 -7.71 8.19 -25.35
CA VAL A 126 -7.32 9.10 -24.26
C VAL A 126 -7.30 8.34 -22.93
N PHE A 127 -8.31 7.52 -22.66
CA PHE A 127 -8.36 6.65 -21.48
C PHE A 127 -7.14 5.71 -21.41
N GLY A 128 -6.84 4.99 -22.49
CA GLY A 128 -5.71 4.06 -22.53
C GLY A 128 -4.37 4.76 -22.29
N SER A 129 -4.20 5.96 -22.87
CA SER A 129 -3.01 6.77 -22.65
C SER A 129 -2.88 7.24 -21.20
N ALA A 130 -3.98 7.68 -20.57
CA ALA A 130 -4.01 8.11 -19.19
C ALA A 130 -3.74 6.97 -18.21
N TRP A 131 -4.32 5.79 -18.47
CA TRP A 131 -4.06 4.58 -17.70
C TRP A 131 -2.59 4.18 -17.73
N LEU A 132 -1.98 4.08 -18.92
CA LEU A 132 -0.57 3.72 -19.06
C LEU A 132 0.37 4.79 -18.48
N LYS A 133 0.05 6.07 -18.69
CA LYS A 133 0.80 7.19 -18.14
C LYS A 133 0.77 7.17 -16.60
N GLY A 134 -0.41 6.94 -16.01
CA GLY A 134 -0.57 6.76 -14.56
C GLY A 134 0.23 5.58 -14.03
N LEU A 135 0.13 4.42 -14.70
CA LEU A 135 0.88 3.21 -14.32
C LEU A 135 2.39 3.44 -14.34
N PHE A 136 2.94 3.95 -15.44
CA PHE A 136 4.39 4.16 -15.56
C PHE A 136 4.91 5.27 -14.66
N ALA A 137 4.10 6.29 -14.35
CA ALA A 137 4.49 7.33 -13.40
C ALA A 137 4.49 6.81 -11.96
N ALA A 138 3.55 5.94 -11.61
CA ALA A 138 3.43 5.41 -10.25
C ALA A 138 4.44 4.30 -9.96
N LEU A 139 4.83 3.47 -10.94
CA LEU A 139 5.76 2.35 -10.74
C LEU A 139 7.08 2.73 -10.05
N PRO A 140 7.83 3.77 -10.48
CA PRO A 140 9.05 4.19 -9.79
C PRO A 140 8.78 4.60 -8.34
N VAL A 141 7.69 5.32 -8.11
CA VAL A 141 7.27 5.78 -6.77
C VAL A 141 6.92 4.59 -5.89
N ALA A 142 6.16 3.62 -6.42
CA ALA A 142 5.80 2.38 -5.74
C ALA A 142 7.05 1.58 -5.33
N MET A 143 8.06 1.49 -6.19
CA MET A 143 9.31 0.81 -5.88
C MET A 143 10.08 1.49 -4.75
N VAL A 144 10.20 2.82 -4.78
CA VAL A 144 10.83 3.60 -3.70
C VAL A 144 10.06 3.44 -2.40
N LEU A 145 8.73 3.58 -2.43
CA LEU A 145 7.91 3.41 -1.23
C LEU A 145 7.98 1.98 -0.70
N MET A 146 8.00 0.96 -1.55
CA MET A 146 8.06 -0.44 -1.14
C MET A 146 9.42 -0.78 -0.50
N THR A 147 10.52 -0.27 -1.05
CA THR A 147 11.85 -0.46 -0.44
C THR A 147 11.96 0.25 0.91
N ILE A 148 11.57 1.53 1.00
CA ILE A 148 11.53 2.28 2.26
C ILE A 148 10.63 1.58 3.29
N THR A 149 9.45 1.15 2.85
CA THR A 149 8.48 0.51 3.72
C THR A 149 9.01 -0.83 4.22
N SER A 150 9.57 -1.66 3.34
CA SER A 150 10.11 -2.97 3.71
C SER A 150 11.32 -2.89 4.63
N MET A 151 12.23 -1.94 4.41
CA MET A 151 13.49 -1.84 5.16
C MET A 151 13.36 -1.03 6.46
N THR A 152 12.51 0.00 6.47
CA THR A 152 12.47 0.96 7.59
C THR A 152 11.13 0.97 8.30
N ILE A 153 10.02 1.08 7.57
CA ILE A 153 8.71 1.32 8.20
C ILE A 153 8.15 0.03 8.80
N LYS A 154 8.06 -1.05 8.02
CA LYS A 154 7.50 -2.33 8.43
C LYS A 154 8.15 -2.89 9.69
N PRO A 155 9.50 -2.95 9.83
CA PRO A 155 10.12 -3.44 11.06
C PRO A 155 9.79 -2.61 12.30
N LYS A 156 9.72 -1.27 12.15
CA LYS A 156 9.37 -0.34 13.23
C LYS A 156 7.90 -0.49 13.65
N ILE A 157 7.00 -0.59 12.67
CA ILE A 157 5.57 -0.80 12.91
C ILE A 157 5.34 -2.14 13.58
N GLU A 158 5.94 -3.23 13.10
CA GLU A 158 5.79 -4.54 13.74
C GLU A 158 6.26 -4.52 15.20
N ARG A 159 7.35 -3.82 15.49
CA ARG A 159 7.81 -3.61 16.87
C ARG A 159 6.80 -2.82 17.70
N PHE A 160 6.23 -1.75 17.16
CA PHE A 160 5.21 -0.93 17.83
C PHE A 160 3.87 -1.67 18.02
N LEU A 161 3.48 -2.54 17.08
CA LEU A 161 2.28 -3.35 17.22
C LEU A 161 2.45 -4.43 18.28
N LYS A 162 3.67 -4.98 18.44
CA LYS A 162 4.03 -5.99 19.43
C LYS A 162 4.37 -5.43 20.81
N SER A 163 4.59 -4.12 20.97
CA SER A 163 4.75 -3.57 22.31
C SER A 163 3.46 -3.76 23.08
N GLU A 164 3.57 -4.36 24.26
CA GLU A 164 2.45 -4.45 25.21
C GLU A 164 2.17 -3.06 25.73
#